data_AF-A0A061FTQ5-F1
#
_entry.id   AF-A0A061FTQ5-F1
#
_cell.length_a   1.000
_cell.length_b   1.000
_cell.length_c   1.000
_cell.angle_alpha   90.00
_cell.angle_beta   90.00
_cell.angle_gamma   90.00
#
_symmetry.space_group_name_H-M   'P 1'
#
loop_
_entity.id
_entity.type
_entity.pdbx_description
1 polymer ?
#
loop_
_entity_poly.entity_id
_entity_poly.type
_entity_poly.pdbx_seq_one_letter_code
_entity_poly.pdbx_strand_id
1 'polypeptide(L)'
;MIDEFLSTMSEDDLKMQDCYGRTVLHHAAMSTENTKIAQSLIRKNRELLTIPENRGDIPLNVASWVGHKDMTHYLYNMTSPEFLLSLENERQAALFLGDCIRNKWFGKSEIYRCCFGSALSSSRVSIC
;
A
#
# COMPACT_ATOMS: atom_id res chain seq x y z
N MET A 1 11.48 0.11 22.05
CA MET A 1 12.25 1.17 21.36
C MET A 1 11.38 1.94 20.36
N ILE A 2 10.73 1.32 19.36
CA ILE A 2 9.77 2.04 18.49
C ILE A 2 8.40 2.26 19.18
N ASP A 3 7.90 1.26 19.91
CA ASP A 3 6.57 1.34 20.54
C ASP A 3 6.48 2.41 21.63
N GLU A 4 7.57 2.61 22.37
CA GLU A 4 7.68 3.64 23.41
C GLU A 4 7.63 5.05 22.80
N PHE A 5 8.33 5.28 21.70
CA PHE A 5 8.24 6.53 20.95
C PHE A 5 6.86 6.76 20.33
N LEU A 6 6.24 5.71 19.77
CA LEU A 6 4.88 5.80 19.23
C LEU A 6 3.83 5.99 20.33
N SER A 7 4.11 5.62 21.58
CA SER A 7 3.21 5.83 22.70
C SER A 7 3.05 7.32 23.04
N THR A 8 4.06 8.15 22.77
CA THR A 8 4.03 9.60 23.04
C THR A 8 3.39 10.42 21.93
N MET A 9 3.25 9.86 20.72
CA MET A 9 2.61 10.56 19.59
C MET A 9 1.09 10.32 19.59
N SER A 10 0.30 11.31 19.20
CA SER A 10 -1.12 11.14 18.93
C SER A 10 -1.36 10.52 17.54
N GLU A 11 -2.59 10.08 17.25
CA GLU A 11 -2.94 9.58 15.93
C GLU A 11 -2.85 10.66 14.83
N ASP A 12 -3.17 11.90 15.17
CA ASP A 12 -3.06 13.05 14.27
C ASP A 12 -1.60 13.42 13.99
N ASP A 13 -0.71 13.25 14.97
CA ASP A 13 0.71 13.49 14.74
C ASP A 13 1.28 12.52 13.69
N LEU A 14 0.78 11.29 13.62
CA LEU A 14 1.20 10.31 12.61
C LEU A 14 0.70 10.67 11.21
N LYS A 15 -0.41 11.41 11.12
CA LYS A 15 -1.01 11.87 9.87
C LYS A 15 -0.34 13.14 9.33
N MET A 16 0.48 13.82 10.13
CA MET A 16 1.22 14.98 9.66
C MET A 16 2.06 14.63 8.42
N GLN A 17 1.98 15.50 7.43
CA GLN A 17 2.67 15.36 6.15
C GLN A 17 3.83 16.34 6.08
N ASP A 18 4.97 15.89 5.56
CA ASP A 18 6.09 16.76 5.24
C ASP A 18 5.81 17.61 3.98
N CYS A 19 6.82 18.36 3.51
CA CYS A 19 6.70 19.21 2.32
C CYS A 19 6.43 18.44 1.01
N TYR A 20 6.56 17.11 1.01
CA TYR A 20 6.24 16.22 -0.11
C TYR A 20 4.88 15.55 0.05
N GLY A 21 4.12 15.84 1.11
CA GLY A 21 2.87 15.16 1.41
C GLY A 21 3.09 13.82 2.12
N ARG A 22 4.30 13.51 2.60
CA ARG A 22 4.60 12.17 3.13
C ARG A 22 4.33 12.10 4.61
N THR A 23 3.52 11.11 4.99
CA THR A 23 3.37 10.68 6.39
C THR A 23 4.55 9.82 6.84
N VAL A 24 4.65 9.55 8.13
CA VAL A 24 5.65 8.63 8.69
C VAL A 24 5.60 7.22 8.07
N LEU A 25 4.43 6.76 7.61
CA LEU A 25 4.30 5.45 6.97
C LEU A 25 4.92 5.43 5.56
N HIS A 26 4.89 6.54 4.82
CA HIS A 26 5.61 6.66 3.55
C HIS A 26 7.12 6.54 3.75
N HIS A 27 7.64 7.20 4.80
CA HIS A 27 9.06 7.12 5.14
C HIS A 27 9.45 5.70 5.56
N ALA A 28 8.61 5.01 6.33
CA ALA A 28 8.82 3.59 6.66
C ALA A 28 8.84 2.70 5.41
N ALA A 29 7.87 2.91 4.49
CA ALA A 29 7.78 2.19 3.22
C ALA A 29 9.02 2.38 2.33
N MET A 30 9.57 3.60 2.30
CA MET A 30 10.72 3.97 1.49
C MET A 30 12.06 3.55 2.08
N SER A 31 12.19 3.54 3.42
CA SER A 31 13.51 3.47 4.07
C SER A 31 13.92 2.06 4.52
N THR A 32 12.97 1.12 4.63
CA THR A 32 13.28 -0.23 5.14
C THR A 32 12.33 -1.32 4.65
N GLU A 33 12.86 -2.54 4.49
CA GLU A 33 12.04 -3.75 4.32
C GLU A 33 11.47 -4.28 5.65
N ASN A 34 11.92 -3.74 6.79
CA ASN A 34 11.46 -4.18 8.11
C ASN A 34 10.02 -3.72 8.39
N THR A 35 9.08 -4.64 8.27
CA THR A 35 7.64 -4.39 8.47
C THR A 35 7.26 -4.07 9.91
N LYS A 36 8.11 -4.29 10.93
CA LYS A 36 7.75 -4.07 12.35
C LYS A 36 7.37 -2.61 12.63
N ILE A 37 8.04 -1.66 11.98
CA ILE A 37 7.73 -0.23 12.13
C ILE A 37 6.35 0.06 11.53
N ALA A 38 6.11 -0.38 10.29
CA ALA A 38 4.81 -0.23 9.63
C ALA A 38 3.68 -0.90 10.42
N GLN A 39 3.91 -2.09 10.96
CA GLN A 39 2.94 -2.79 11.81
C GLN A 39 2.53 -1.97 13.03
N SER A 40 3.51 -1.35 13.69
CA SER A 40 3.25 -0.58 14.91
C SER A 40 2.52 0.73 14.59
N LEU A 41 2.89 1.39 13.48
CA LEU A 41 2.21 2.57 12.96
C LEU A 41 0.74 2.29 12.59
N ILE A 42 0.51 1.22 11.82
CA ILE A 42 -0.84 0.85 11.35
C ILE A 42 -1.72 0.35 12.48
N ARG A 43 -1.16 -0.34 13.49
CA ARG A 43 -1.88 -0.70 14.72
C ARG A 43 -2.39 0.53 15.47
N LYS A 44 -1.64 1.62 15.44
CA LYS A 44 -1.99 2.87 16.12
C LYS A 44 -2.97 3.71 15.30
N ASN A 45 -2.75 3.84 13.99
CA ASN A 45 -3.67 4.55 13.10
C ASN A 45 -3.71 3.89 11.71
N ARG A 46 -4.86 3.30 11.37
CA ARG A 46 -5.06 2.62 10.08
C ARG A 46 -5.26 3.59 8.90
N GLU A 47 -5.68 4.83 9.14
CA GLU A 47 -5.91 5.83 8.09
C GLU A 47 -4.62 6.15 7.31
N LEU A 48 -3.46 5.92 7.93
CA LEU A 48 -2.15 6.09 7.30
C LEU A 48 -1.99 5.29 6.00
N LEU A 49 -2.72 4.18 5.85
CA LEU A 49 -2.66 3.31 4.66
C LEU A 49 -3.13 4.01 3.38
N THR A 50 -4.01 5.00 3.51
CA THR A 50 -4.75 5.58 2.37
C THR A 50 -4.48 7.07 2.18
N ILE A 51 -3.68 7.71 3.04
CA ILE A 51 -3.29 9.11 2.86
C ILE A 51 -2.30 9.19 1.70
N PRO A 52 -2.59 9.96 0.64
CA PRO A 52 -1.69 10.11 -0.50
C PRO A 52 -0.61 11.17 -0.24
N GLU A 53 0.59 10.97 -0.79
CA GLU A 53 1.58 12.05 -0.92
C GLU A 53 1.22 13.05 -2.04
N ASN A 54 2.03 14.09 -2.25
CA ASN A 54 1.74 15.13 -3.24
C ASN A 54 1.65 14.60 -4.68
N ARG A 55 2.31 13.48 -5.00
CA ARG A 55 2.14 12.81 -6.29
C ARG A 55 0.87 11.96 -6.38
N GLY A 56 0.12 11.79 -5.30
CA GLY A 56 -1.05 10.91 -5.22
C GLY A 56 -0.75 9.46 -4.86
N ASP A 57 0.51 9.14 -4.58
CA ASP A 57 0.92 7.78 -4.23
C ASP A 57 0.66 7.53 -2.74
N ILE A 58 0.08 6.38 -2.40
CA ILE A 58 -0.08 5.91 -1.01
C ILE A 58 1.15 5.11 -0.57
N PRO A 59 1.32 4.78 0.73
CA PRO A 59 2.51 4.04 1.19
C PRO A 59 2.76 2.73 0.47
N LEU A 60 1.70 2.02 0.03
CA LEU A 60 1.82 0.80 -0.77
C LEU A 60 2.56 1.05 -2.09
N ASN A 61 2.19 2.11 -2.81
CA ASN A 61 2.82 2.47 -4.09
C ASN A 61 4.28 2.87 -3.90
N VAL A 62 4.59 3.58 -2.81
CA VAL A 62 5.98 3.93 -2.50
C VAL A 62 6.81 2.67 -2.23
N ALA A 63 6.32 1.73 -1.41
CA ALA A 63 7.02 0.48 -1.14
C ALA A 63 7.22 -0.35 -2.42
N SER A 64 6.18 -0.47 -3.26
CA SER A 64 6.27 -1.21 -4.53
C SER A 64 7.26 -0.57 -5.49
N TRP A 65 7.26 0.77 -5.56
CA TRP A 65 8.16 1.50 -6.43
C TRP A 65 9.62 1.29 -6.03
N VAL A 66 9.92 1.42 -4.74
CA VAL A 66 11.29 1.22 -4.20
C VAL A 66 11.77 -0.22 -4.38
N GLY A 67 10.86 -1.20 -4.34
CA GLY A 67 11.24 -2.61 -4.46
C GLY A 67 11.37 -3.32 -3.10
N HIS A 68 10.75 -2.80 -2.04
CA HIS A 68 10.78 -3.42 -0.72
C HIS A 68 9.73 -4.53 -0.61
N LYS A 69 10.04 -5.71 -1.15
CA LYS A 69 9.08 -6.80 -1.37
C LYS A 69 8.25 -7.15 -0.13
N ASP A 70 8.88 -7.39 1.01
CA ASP A 70 8.19 -7.78 2.25
C ASP A 70 7.31 -6.66 2.80
N MET A 71 7.78 -5.41 2.69
CA MET A 71 6.99 -4.23 3.05
C MET A 71 5.78 -4.06 2.13
N THR A 72 5.97 -4.22 0.82
CA THR A 72 4.89 -4.17 -0.16
C THR A 72 3.84 -5.23 0.12
N HIS A 73 4.24 -6.49 0.34
CA HIS A 73 3.31 -7.57 0.67
C HIS A 73 2.54 -7.27 1.96
N TYR A 74 3.23 -6.78 2.98
CA TYR A 74 2.59 -6.41 4.23
C TYR A 74 1.55 -5.29 4.03
N LEU A 75 1.94 -4.19 3.37
CA LEU A 75 1.03 -3.07 3.11
C LEU A 75 -0.14 -3.47 2.23
N TYR A 76 0.08 -4.31 1.20
CA TYR A 76 -0.99 -4.82 0.36
C TYR A 76 -2.03 -5.60 1.17
N ASN A 77 -1.59 -6.46 2.09
CA ASN A 77 -2.50 -7.22 2.95
C ASN A 77 -3.24 -6.34 3.99
N MET A 78 -2.71 -5.16 4.30
CA MET A 78 -3.32 -4.24 5.24
C MET A 78 -4.27 -3.24 4.57
N THR A 79 -4.02 -2.90 3.31
CA THR A 79 -4.87 -2.04 2.48
C THR A 79 -6.09 -2.83 2.00
N SER A 80 -7.28 -2.25 2.15
CA SER A 80 -8.53 -2.91 1.74
C SER A 80 -8.57 -3.08 0.21
N PRO A 81 -8.95 -4.26 -0.29
CA PRO A 81 -9.20 -4.47 -1.72
C PRO A 81 -10.26 -3.52 -2.28
N GLU A 82 -11.29 -3.20 -1.50
CA GLU A 82 -12.35 -2.26 -1.87
C GLU A 82 -11.79 -0.85 -2.12
N PHE A 83 -10.78 -0.43 -1.35
CA PHE A 83 -10.09 0.83 -1.59
C PHE A 83 -9.34 0.83 -2.93
N LEU A 84 -8.56 -0.23 -3.22
CA LEU A 84 -7.75 -0.30 -4.44
C LEU A 84 -8.60 -0.47 -5.71
N LEU A 85 -9.77 -1.08 -5.58
CA LEU A 85 -10.70 -1.34 -6.69
C LEU A 85 -11.74 -0.24 -6.89
N SER A 86 -11.71 0.84 -6.09
CA SER A 86 -12.62 1.97 -6.31
C SER A 86 -12.22 2.77 -7.55
N LEU A 87 -13.21 3.33 -8.26
CA LEU A 87 -12.97 4.14 -9.47
C LEU A 87 -12.05 5.34 -9.21
N GLU A 88 -12.09 5.89 -7.99
CA GLU A 88 -11.26 7.01 -7.57
C GLU A 88 -9.79 6.61 -7.35
N ASN A 89 -9.52 5.32 -7.17
CA ASN A 89 -8.20 4.78 -6.83
C ASN A 89 -7.60 3.83 -7.87
N GLU A 90 -8.19 3.77 -9.07
CA GLU A 90 -7.70 2.92 -10.16
C GLU A 90 -6.22 3.17 -10.48
N ARG A 91 -5.79 4.43 -10.35
CA ARG A 91 -4.39 4.84 -10.54
C ARG A 91 -3.46 4.11 -9.58
N GLN A 92 -3.81 4.00 -8.30
CA GLN A 92 -2.99 3.38 -7.26
C GLN A 92 -2.86 1.87 -7.54
N ALA A 93 -3.95 1.22 -7.93
CA ALA A 93 -3.92 -0.18 -8.34
C ALA A 93 -3.04 -0.40 -9.60
N ALA A 94 -3.20 0.45 -10.62
CA ALA A 94 -2.41 0.37 -11.85
C ALA A 94 -0.90 0.55 -11.59
N LEU A 95 -0.51 1.52 -10.75
CA LEU A 95 0.88 1.74 -10.36
C LEU A 95 1.46 0.54 -9.61
N PHE A 96 0.73 0.03 -8.60
CA PHE A 96 1.15 -1.15 -7.85
C PHE A 96 1.40 -2.35 -8.78
N LEU A 97 0.51 -2.58 -9.75
CA LEU A 97 0.66 -3.67 -10.72
C LEU A 97 1.84 -3.46 -11.66
N GLY A 98 2.03 -2.24 -12.16
CA GLY A 98 3.16 -1.89 -12.99
C GLY A 98 4.49 -2.14 -12.27
N ASP A 99 4.59 -1.75 -11.00
CA ASP A 99 5.76 -2.00 -10.16
C ASP A 99 5.98 -3.49 -9.92
N CYS A 100 4.91 -4.25 -9.65
CA CYS A 100 4.98 -5.70 -9.45
C CYS A 100 5.52 -6.43 -10.69
N ILE A 101 5.08 -6.03 -11.88
CA ILE A 101 5.56 -6.56 -13.16
C ILE A 101 7.03 -6.17 -13.37
N ARG A 102 7.37 -4.90 -13.17
CA ARG A 102 8.74 -4.39 -13.29
C ARG A 102 9.71 -5.14 -12.38
N ASN A 103 9.32 -5.37 -11.13
CA ASN A 103 10.13 -6.03 -10.12
C ASN A 103 10.08 -7.57 -10.21
N LYS A 104 9.31 -8.14 -11.14
CA LYS A 104 9.17 -9.59 -11.38
C LYS A 104 8.73 -10.37 -10.12
N TRP A 105 7.90 -9.76 -9.27
CA TRP A 105 7.56 -10.33 -7.96
C TRP A 105 6.53 -11.44 -8.00
N PHE A 106 5.67 -11.45 -9.01
CA PHE A 106 4.59 -12.42 -9.12
C PHE A 106 4.74 -13.23 -10.41
N GLY A 107 4.62 -14.56 -10.30
CA GLY A 107 4.27 -15.40 -11.44
C GLY A 107 2.88 -15.00 -11.94
N LYS A 108 2.62 -15.13 -13.25
CA LYS A 108 1.39 -14.66 -13.91
C LYS A 108 0.09 -14.93 -13.11
N SER A 109 -0.01 -16.07 -12.41
CA SER A 109 -1.18 -16.50 -11.64
C SER A 109 -1.57 -15.62 -10.43
N GLU A 110 -0.63 -15.01 -9.72
CA GLU A 110 -0.96 -14.17 -8.55
C GLU A 110 -1.44 -12.77 -8.94
N ILE A 111 -0.90 -12.23 -10.04
CA ILE A 111 -1.35 -10.95 -10.62
C ILE A 111 -2.83 -11.03 -11.01
N TYR A 112 -3.25 -12.16 -11.62
CA TYR A 112 -4.67 -12.39 -11.96
C TYR A 112 -5.57 -12.54 -10.73
N ARG A 113 -5.07 -13.13 -9.62
CA ARG A 113 -5.85 -13.25 -8.38
C ARG A 113 -6.04 -11.90 -7.68
N CYS A 114 -5.02 -11.05 -7.67
CA CYS A 114 -5.05 -9.70 -7.09
C CYS A 114 -5.99 -8.74 -7.83
N CYS A 115 -6.23 -8.93 -9.13
CA CYS A 115 -6.94 -7.93 -9.96
C CYS A 115 -8.23 -8.42 -10.61
N PHE A 116 -8.40 -9.73 -10.85
CA PHE A 116 -9.56 -10.28 -11.54
C PHE A 116 -10.42 -11.21 -10.66
N GLY A 117 -10.02 -11.46 -9.41
CA GLY A 117 -10.72 -12.36 -8.49
C GLY A 117 -12.16 -11.95 -8.14
N SER A 118 -12.51 -10.67 -8.30
CA SER A 118 -13.88 -10.14 -8.09
C SER A 118 -14.62 -9.81 -9.40
N ALA A 119 -13.96 -9.83 -10.56
CA ALA A 119 -14.59 -9.60 -11.85
C ALA A 119 -15.36 -10.84 -12.37
N LEU A 120 -15.08 -12.03 -11.86
CA LEU A 120 -15.68 -13.28 -12.33
C LEU A 120 -17.01 -13.64 -11.65
N SER A 121 -17.48 -12.88 -10.65
CA SER A 121 -18.78 -13.15 -10.00
C SER A 121 -19.94 -12.31 -10.50
N SER A 122 -19.75 -11.35 -11.43
CA SER A 122 -20.87 -10.47 -11.83
C SER A 122 -21.00 -10.11 -13.32
N SER A 123 -20.19 -10.64 -14.24
CA SER A 123 -20.50 -10.44 -15.65
C SER A 123 -20.01 -11.59 -16.51
N ARG A 124 -20.95 -12.12 -17.30
CA ARG A 124 -20.69 -13.02 -18.42
C ARG A 124 -19.64 -12.39 -19.33
N VAL A 125 -18.40 -12.82 -19.21
CA VAL A 125 -17.42 -12.67 -20.28
C VAL A 125 -16.95 -14.07 -20.62
N SER A 126 -17.62 -14.66 -21.61
CA SER A 126 -17.06 -15.77 -22.36
C SER A 126 -15.76 -15.29 -23.00
N ILE A 127 -14.68 -16.01 -22.77
CA ILE A 127 -13.45 -15.86 -23.54
C ILE A 127 -13.22 -17.19 -24.24
N CYS A 128 -13.29 -17.16 -25.57
CA CYS A 128 -12.73 -18.17 -26.47
C CYS A 128 -11.19 -18.13 -26.40
#